data_AF-A0A2W0ZXL3-F1
#
_entry.id   AF-A0A2W0ZXL3-F1
#
_cell.length_a   1.000
_cell.length_b   1.000
_cell.length_c   1.000
_cell.angle_alpha   90.00
_cell.angle_beta   90.00
_cell.angle_gamma   90.00
#
_symmetry.space_group_name_H-M   'P 1'
#
loop_
_entity.id
_entity.type
_entity.pdbx_description
1 polymer ?
#
loop_
_entity_poly.entity_id
_entity_poly.type
_entity_poly.pdbx_seq_one_letter_code
_entity_poly.pdbx_strand_id
1 'polypeptide(L)'
;MSDEDQSVEKVSDSDRSQASEKNTAKMWKFVKKFAEKSGSFLHPQKDITEFLVIGLAKHIDELGRPLCPCNFYENKEEEVKKSTWICPCDEMQKWKYCH
;
A
#
# COMPACT_ATOMS: atom_id res chain seq x y z
N MET A 1 -11.44 29.50 14.80
CA MET A 1 -10.18 28.86 14.38
C MET A 1 -10.59 27.98 13.23
N SER A 2 -10.29 28.44 12.03
CA SER A 2 -10.86 27.95 10.78
C SER A 2 -10.47 26.50 10.57
N ASP A 3 -11.46 25.61 10.57
CA ASP A 3 -11.32 24.24 10.09
C ASP A 3 -10.97 24.33 8.60
N GLU A 4 -9.68 24.32 8.29
CA GLU A 4 -9.18 24.16 6.92
C GLU A 4 -9.57 22.75 6.46
N ASP A 5 -10.61 22.72 5.62
CA ASP A 5 -11.10 21.60 4.84
C ASP A 5 -9.95 20.96 4.04
N GLN A 6 -9.20 20.05 4.67
CA GLN A 6 -8.30 19.14 3.99
C GLN A 6 -9.17 18.08 3.28
N SER A 7 -9.75 18.47 2.15
CA SER A 7 -10.37 17.52 1.23
C SER A 7 -9.28 16.59 0.68
N VAL A 8 -9.04 15.48 1.37
CA VAL A 8 -8.18 14.42 0.86
C VAL A 8 -8.73 14.00 -0.50
N GLU A 9 -7.91 14.11 -1.55
CA GLU A 9 -8.31 13.77 -2.91
C GLU A 9 -8.90 12.35 -2.94
N LYS A 10 -10.08 12.21 -3.53
CA LYS A 10 -10.73 10.91 -3.68
C LYS A 10 -10.00 10.13 -4.76
N VAL A 11 -9.89 8.81 -4.56
CA VAL A 11 -9.31 7.91 -5.56
C VAL A 11 -10.14 7.98 -6.84
N SER A 12 -9.51 8.36 -7.94
CA SER A 12 -10.13 8.46 -9.26
C SER A 12 -10.14 7.13 -10.00
N ASP A 13 -10.91 7.04 -11.09
CA ASP A 13 -10.91 5.84 -11.94
C ASP A 13 -9.57 5.67 -12.68
N SER A 14 -8.88 6.79 -12.97
CA SER A 14 -7.53 6.75 -13.52
C SER A 14 -6.57 6.06 -12.54
N ASP A 15 -6.69 6.33 -11.24
CA ASP A 15 -5.85 5.68 -10.23
C ASP A 15 -6.14 4.18 -10.15
N ARG A 16 -7.42 3.80 -10.12
CA ARG A 16 -7.82 2.38 -10.10
C ARG A 16 -7.34 1.61 -11.32
N SER A 17 -7.18 2.27 -12.46
CA SER A 17 -6.68 1.66 -13.69
C SER A 17 -5.16 1.42 -13.71
N GLN A 18 -4.40 1.92 -12.74
CA GLN A 18 -2.94 1.77 -12.68
C GLN A 18 -2.47 0.36 -12.30
N ALA A 19 -3.36 -0.50 -11.81
CA ALA A 19 -3.07 -1.87 -11.41
C ALA A 19 -4.16 -2.81 -11.89
N SER A 20 -3.81 -4.09 -12.07
CA SER A 20 -4.77 -5.11 -12.48
C SER A 20 -5.81 -5.38 -11.38
N GLU A 21 -7.08 -5.52 -11.75
CA GLU A 21 -8.17 -5.83 -10.82
C GLU A 21 -7.87 -7.07 -9.96
N LYS A 22 -7.22 -8.07 -10.57
CA LYS A 22 -6.77 -9.30 -9.90
C LYS A 22 -5.82 -9.00 -8.75
N ASN A 23 -4.78 -8.21 -8.97
CA ASN A 23 -3.79 -7.91 -7.94
C ASN A 23 -4.32 -6.89 -6.92
N THR A 24 -5.17 -5.95 -7.34
CA THR A 24 -5.90 -5.04 -6.45
C THR A 24 -6.80 -5.81 -5.48
N ALA A 25 -7.60 -6.77 -5.97
CA ALA A 25 -8.42 -7.63 -5.13
C ALA A 25 -7.58 -8.50 -4.16
N LYS A 26 -6.45 -9.02 -4.65
CA LYS A 26 -5.48 -9.77 -3.83
C LYS A 26 -4.91 -8.90 -2.70
N MET A 27 -4.55 -7.65 -2.99
CA MET A 27 -4.00 -6.71 -2.01
C MET A 27 -5.04 -6.24 -1.00
N TRP A 28 -6.28 -6.00 -1.40
CA TRP A 28 -7.38 -5.76 -0.46
C TRP A 28 -7.57 -6.90 0.53
N LYS A 29 -7.54 -8.14 0.07
CA LYS A 29 -7.64 -9.32 0.94
C LYS A 29 -6.44 -9.41 1.89
N PHE A 30 -5.24 -9.13 1.39
CA PHE A 30 -4.02 -9.15 2.17
C PHE A 30 -4.01 -8.09 3.28
N VAL A 31 -4.27 -6.81 2.97
CA VAL A 31 -4.19 -5.72 3.96
C VAL A 31 -5.22 -5.88 5.07
N LYS A 32 -6.46 -6.31 4.73
CA LYS A 32 -7.51 -6.57 5.74
C LYS A 32 -7.12 -7.71 6.67
N LYS A 33 -6.69 -8.84 6.10
CA LYS A 33 -6.29 -10.01 6.89
C LYS A 33 -5.04 -9.73 7.73
N PHE A 34 -4.10 -8.95 7.19
CA PHE A 34 -2.90 -8.59 7.93
C PHE A 34 -3.24 -7.68 9.11
N ALA A 35 -4.04 -6.64 8.90
CA ALA A 35 -4.49 -5.74 9.96
C ALA A 35 -5.15 -6.50 11.12
N GLU A 36 -6.10 -7.39 10.82
CA GLU A 36 -6.72 -8.29 11.80
C GLU A 36 -5.69 -9.14 12.55
N LYS A 37 -4.78 -9.80 11.81
CA LYS A 37 -3.75 -10.67 12.39
C LYS A 37 -2.74 -9.91 13.26
N SER A 38 -2.37 -8.69 12.88
CA SER A 38 -1.39 -7.89 13.62
C SER A 38 -2.00 -7.07 14.76
N GLY A 39 -3.32 -7.08 14.92
CA GLY A 39 -4.02 -6.22 15.88
C GLY A 39 -3.94 -4.74 15.53
N SER A 40 -3.72 -4.42 14.27
CA SER A 40 -3.67 -3.04 13.77
C SER A 40 -4.95 -2.71 12.99
N PHE A 41 -5.11 -1.44 12.64
CA PHE A 41 -6.29 -0.95 11.92
C PHE A 41 -5.87 -0.33 10.59
N LEU A 42 -6.76 -0.39 9.60
CA LEU A 42 -6.62 0.38 8.37
C LEU A 42 -6.91 1.85 8.66
N HIS A 43 -6.46 2.73 7.77
CA HIS A 43 -6.66 4.17 7.93
C HIS A 43 -8.18 4.50 7.98
N PRO A 44 -8.64 5.41 8.86
CA PRO A 44 -10.06 5.76 8.97
C PRO A 44 -10.68 6.28 7.66
N GLN A 45 -9.89 7.01 6.87
CA GLN A 45 -10.24 7.39 5.51
C GLN A 45 -9.88 6.26 4.55
N LYS A 46 -10.92 5.65 3.95
CA LYS A 46 -10.79 4.50 3.05
C LYS A 46 -9.93 4.81 1.81
N ASP A 47 -10.02 6.02 1.28
CA ASP A 47 -9.33 6.41 0.05
C ASP A 47 -7.80 6.33 0.21
N ILE A 48 -7.26 6.69 1.38
CA ILE A 48 -5.83 6.53 1.69
C ILE A 48 -5.42 5.06 1.65
N THR A 49 -6.25 4.17 2.21
CA THR A 49 -6.00 2.73 2.14
C THR A 49 -6.10 2.22 0.70
N GLU A 50 -7.02 2.76 -0.10
CA GLU A 50 -7.19 2.38 -1.50
C GLU A 50 -5.98 2.77 -2.35
N PHE A 51 -5.42 3.98 -2.20
CA PHE A 51 -4.18 4.37 -2.87
C PHE A 51 -3.01 3.44 -2.53
N LEU A 52 -2.85 3.08 -1.25
CA LEU A 52 -1.83 2.12 -0.81
C LEU A 52 -2.04 0.74 -1.46
N VAL A 53 -3.29 0.27 -1.51
CA VAL A 53 -3.62 -1.02 -2.14
C VAL A 53 -3.33 -1.01 -3.65
N ILE A 54 -3.69 0.06 -4.35
CA ILE A 54 -3.39 0.24 -5.78
C ILE A 54 -1.87 0.23 -6.00
N GLY A 55 -1.11 0.98 -5.20
CA GLY A 55 0.35 1.04 -5.32
C GLY A 55 1.02 -0.33 -5.08
N LEU A 56 0.59 -1.07 -4.05
CA LEU A 56 1.07 -2.43 -3.80
C LEU A 56 0.73 -3.38 -4.95
N ALA A 57 -0.47 -3.28 -5.51
CA ALA A 57 -0.92 -4.10 -6.63
C ALA A 57 -0.13 -3.80 -7.90
N LYS A 58 0.10 -2.52 -8.20
CA LYS A 58 0.93 -2.06 -9.32
C LYS A 58 2.34 -2.62 -9.25
N HIS A 59 2.98 -2.59 -8.06
CA HIS A 59 4.29 -3.20 -7.90
C HIS A 59 4.28 -4.73 -8.04
N ILE A 60 3.17 -5.42 -7.75
CA ILE A 60 3.05 -6.84 -8.11
C ILE A 60 2.99 -7.01 -9.63
N ASP A 61 2.22 -6.18 -10.33
CA ASP A 61 2.11 -6.24 -11.80
C ASP A 61 3.47 -6.00 -12.47
N GLU A 62 4.23 -5.00 -11.99
CA GLU A 62 5.52 -4.57 -12.57
C GLU A 62 6.71 -5.43 -12.12
N LEU A 63 6.77 -5.77 -10.83
CA LEU A 63 7.96 -6.35 -10.19
C LEU A 63 7.74 -7.78 -9.66
N GLY A 64 6.50 -8.29 -9.74
CA GLY A 64 6.11 -9.60 -9.19
C GLY A 64 5.95 -9.66 -7.67
N ARG A 65 6.30 -8.59 -6.94
CA ARG A 65 6.21 -8.53 -5.46
C ARG A 65 5.67 -7.17 -4.98
N PRO A 66 4.93 -7.12 -3.86
CA PRO A 66 4.32 -5.89 -3.36
C PRO A 66 5.34 -5.01 -2.62
N LEU A 67 6.25 -4.39 -3.36
CA LEU A 67 7.18 -3.39 -2.82
C LEU A 67 6.38 -2.20 -2.25
N CYS A 68 6.77 -1.64 -1.11
CA CYS A 68 6.06 -0.54 -0.46
C CYS A 68 5.91 0.66 -1.43
N PRO A 69 4.69 1.18 -1.67
CA PRO A 69 4.51 2.27 -2.64
C PRO A 69 4.85 3.65 -2.08
N CYS A 70 4.99 3.77 -0.76
CA CYS A 70 5.19 5.05 -0.07
C CYS A 70 6.67 5.44 0.10
N ASN A 71 7.60 4.70 -0.51
CA ASN A 71 9.03 5.00 -0.44
C ASN A 71 9.60 5.27 -1.84
N PHE A 72 10.69 6.03 -1.89
CA PHE A 72 11.47 6.23 -3.11
C PHE A 72 12.56 5.17 -3.20
N TYR A 73 12.74 4.59 -4.39
CA TYR A 73 13.77 3.61 -4.67
C TYR A 73 14.55 4.04 -5.90
N GLU A 74 15.88 4.03 -5.79
CA GLU A 74 16.76 4.26 -6.94
C GLU A 74 16.64 3.12 -7.97
N ASN A 75 16.58 1.87 -7.49
CA ASN A 75 16.38 0.68 -8.31
C ASN A 75 15.39 -0.28 -7.63
N LYS A 76 14.16 -0.37 -8.18
CA LYS A 76 13.09 -1.18 -7.59
C LYS A 76 13.38 -2.68 -7.69
N GLU A 77 13.99 -3.12 -8.77
CA GLU A 77 14.31 -4.52 -9.05
C GLU A 77 15.34 -5.08 -8.07
N GLU A 78 16.31 -4.26 -7.66
CA GLU A 78 17.27 -4.62 -6.62
C GLU A 78 16.63 -4.70 -5.23
N GLU A 79 15.77 -3.73 -4.87
CA GLU A 79 15.08 -3.72 -3.58
C GLU A 79 14.13 -4.91 -3.41
N VAL A 80 13.50 -5.34 -4.50
CA VAL A 80 12.67 -6.55 -4.54
C VAL A 80 13.47 -7.81 -4.20
N LYS A 81 14.76 -7.87 -4.52
CA LYS A 81 15.64 -8.98 -4.13
C LYS A 81 15.98 -8.96 -2.64
N LYS A 82 16.23 -7.77 -2.08
CA LYS A 82 16.56 -7.58 -0.66
C LYS A 82 15.39 -7.91 0.28
N SER A 83 14.16 -7.77 -0.19
CA SER A 83 12.91 -8.05 0.55
C SER A 83 12.61 -7.13 1.74
N THR A 84 13.51 -6.24 2.15
CA THR A 84 13.35 -5.32 3.29
C THR A 84 12.04 -4.53 3.24
N TRP A 85 11.67 -4.07 2.04
CA TRP A 85 10.51 -3.21 1.81
C TRP A 85 9.33 -3.91 1.15
N ILE A 86 9.35 -5.24 1.07
CA ILE A 86 8.21 -6.00 0.53
C ILE A 86 7.14 -6.09 1.61
N CYS A 87 5.93 -5.65 1.28
CA CYS A 87 4.82 -5.61 2.22
C CYS A 87 4.43 -7.03 2.70
N PRO A 88 4.32 -7.28 4.02
CA PRO A 88 4.57 -6.35 5.12
C PRO A 88 6.08 -6.16 5.32
N CYS A 89 6.57 -4.92 5.29
CA CYS A 89 8.01 -4.65 5.39
C CYS A 89 8.59 -4.97 6.78
N ASP A 90 9.91 -4.97 6.89
CA ASP A 90 10.63 -5.24 8.13
C ASP A 90 10.16 -4.35 9.30
N GLU A 91 9.93 -3.06 9.04
CA GLU A 91 9.47 -2.12 10.07
C GLU A 91 8.07 -2.45 10.58
N MET A 92 7.15 -2.79 9.68
CA MET A 92 5.81 -3.20 10.07
C MET A 92 5.84 -4.52 10.85
N GLN A 93 6.73 -5.44 10.49
CA GLN A 93 6.86 -6.72 11.17
C GLN A 93 7.46 -6.57 12.59
N LYS A 94 8.54 -5.78 12.72
CA LYS A 94 9.29 -5.61 13.97
C LYS A 94 8.65 -4.62 14.93
N TRP A 95 8.14 -3.50 14.42
CA TRP A 95 7.76 -2.34 15.22
C TRP A 95 6.31 -1.90 15.03
N LYS A 96 5.53 -2.58 14.17
CA LYS A 96 4.17 -2.16 13.79
C LYS A 96 4.12 -0.74 13.22
N TYR A 97 5.21 -0.33 12.57
CA TYR A 97 5.32 0.97 11.91
C TYR A 97 5.11 0.80 10.41
N CYS A 98 4.03 1.38 9.89
CA CYS A 98 3.74 1.55 8.47
C CYS A 98 3.74 3.06 8.20
N HIS A 99 4.62 3.53 7.32
CA HIS A 99 4.68 4.94 6.89
C HIS A 99 3.39 5.35 6.20
#